data_AF-A0A7X0GDY5-F1
#
_entry.id   AF-A0A7X0GDY5-F1
#
_cell.length_a   1.000
_cell.length_b   1.000
_cell.length_c   1.000
_cell.angle_alpha   90.00
_cell.angle_beta   90.00
_cell.angle_gamma   90.00
#
_symmetry.space_group_name_H-M   'P 1'
#
loop_
_entity.id
_entity.type
_entity.pdbx_description
1 polymer ?
#
loop_
_entity_poly.entity_id
_entity_poly.type
_entity_poly.pdbx_seq_one_letter_code
_entity_poly.pdbx_strand_id
1 'polypeptide(L)'
;MNLALVSIGIGLFVTSCLITSAVLWVAAHPGDLFDEYKKWPVKVPWNPVPVKPGGFARTMSIISRSLLAATGLALATIGLIPEDFIPDLHRNVVVVRGFGMCLWLASMGVLWFKRTYWVIAFILFTVIAGAGGIAMLTTSESIQIRGLFERAMIYPFIIGLAIVGFMIAVGAHNERNRRMRPRPKRPWR
;
A
#
# COMPACT_ATOMS: atom_id res chain seq x y z
N MET A 1 -25.85 -1.22 9.96
CA MET A 1 -24.74 -0.26 9.78
C MET A 1 -23.55 -0.73 10.60
N ASN A 2 -22.35 -0.80 10.00
CA ASN A 2 -21.14 -1.30 10.67
C ASN A 2 -20.10 -0.17 10.80
N LEU A 3 -20.12 0.49 11.96
CA LEU A 3 -19.24 1.64 12.26
C LEU A 3 -17.76 1.29 12.16
N ALA A 4 -17.37 0.05 12.43
CA ALA A 4 -15.97 -0.37 12.33
C ALA A 4 -15.49 -0.26 10.87
N LEU A 5 -16.27 -0.78 9.90
CA LEU A 5 -15.94 -0.69 8.47
C LEU A 5 -15.87 0.77 8.00
N VAL A 6 -16.78 1.62 8.49
CA VAL A 6 -16.75 3.06 8.20
C VAL A 6 -15.47 3.70 8.71
N SER A 7 -15.08 3.42 9.96
CA SER A 7 -13.87 3.98 10.55
C SER A 7 -12.59 3.53 9.83
N ILE A 8 -12.51 2.26 9.44
CA ILE A 8 -11.40 1.70 8.65
C ILE A 8 -11.35 2.37 7.27
N GLY A 9 -12.52 2.52 6.62
CA GLY A 9 -12.62 3.18 5.30
C GLY A 9 -12.12 4.62 5.33
N ILE A 10 -12.54 5.40 6.34
CA ILE A 10 -12.07 6.77 6.55
C ILE A 10 -10.57 6.78 6.83
N GLY A 11 -10.07 5.88 7.68
CA GLY A 11 -8.64 5.77 7.98
C GLY A 11 -7.79 5.52 6.73
N LEU A 12 -8.24 4.64 5.82
CA LEU A 12 -7.57 4.38 4.54
C LEU A 12 -7.63 5.60 3.61
N PHE A 13 -8.75 6.31 3.57
CA PHE A 13 -8.89 7.54 2.79
C PHE A 13 -7.92 8.62 3.28
N VAL A 14 -7.86 8.86 4.58
CA VAL A 14 -6.90 9.81 5.19
C VAL A 14 -5.46 9.37 4.89
N THR A 15 -5.16 8.07 5.02
CA THR A 15 -3.85 7.51 4.68
C THR A 15 -3.50 7.77 3.21
N SER A 16 -4.46 7.68 2.29
CA SER A 16 -4.25 8.01 0.88
C SER A 16 -3.91 9.48 0.63
N CYS A 17 -4.41 10.39 1.47
CA CYS A 17 -4.06 11.81 1.38
C CYS A 17 -2.64 12.07 1.90
N LEU A 18 -2.25 11.36 2.96
CA LEU A 18 -0.97 11.52 3.65
C LEU A 18 0.19 10.82 2.93
N ILE A 19 -0.07 9.74 2.20
CA ILE A 19 0.97 9.06 1.41
C ILE A 19 1.46 10.01 0.32
N THR A 20 2.71 10.46 0.43
CA THR A 20 3.37 11.27 -0.59
C THR A 20 4.44 10.47 -1.31
N SER A 21 4.83 10.93 -2.50
CA SER A 21 5.93 10.35 -3.26
C SER A 21 7.24 10.37 -2.47
N ALA A 22 7.48 11.41 -1.67
CA ALA A 22 8.67 11.51 -0.82
C ALA A 22 8.67 10.44 0.28
N VAL A 23 7.54 10.23 0.98
CA VAL A 23 7.41 9.22 2.03
C VAL A 23 7.63 7.81 1.49
N LEU A 24 7.00 7.47 0.35
CA LEU A 24 7.21 6.19 -0.31
C LEU A 24 8.64 6.02 -0.83
N TRP A 25 9.25 7.09 -1.31
CA TRP A 25 10.61 7.04 -1.82
C TRP A 25 11.65 6.87 -0.71
N VAL A 26 11.52 7.58 0.42
CA VAL A 26 12.36 7.38 1.62
C VAL A 26 12.26 5.94 2.13
N ALA A 27 11.05 5.36 2.14
CA ALA A 27 10.85 3.97 2.54
C ALA A 27 11.45 2.95 1.56
N ALA A 28 11.42 3.24 0.25
CA ALA A 28 11.90 2.34 -0.79
C ALA A 28 13.41 2.48 -1.09
N HIS A 29 13.98 3.67 -0.90
CA HIS A 29 15.32 4.05 -1.37
C HIS A 29 16.24 4.64 -0.28
N PRO A 30 16.25 4.18 0.99
CA PRO A 30 17.04 4.82 2.04
C PRO A 30 18.56 4.80 1.79
N GLY A 31 19.07 3.90 0.95
CA GLY A 31 20.49 3.88 0.59
C GLY A 31 20.83 4.71 -0.66
N ASP A 32 19.89 4.81 -1.61
CA ASP A 32 20.09 5.59 -2.85
C ASP A 32 19.98 7.10 -2.54
N LEU A 33 19.21 7.48 -1.50
CA LEU A 33 19.19 8.86 -0.96
C LEU A 33 20.59 9.36 -0.59
N PHE A 34 21.39 8.51 0.05
CA PHE A 34 22.72 8.91 0.52
C PHE A 34 23.70 9.18 -0.62
N ASP A 35 23.65 8.34 -1.67
CA ASP A 35 24.45 8.54 -2.89
C ASP A 35 23.96 9.74 -3.70
N GLU A 36 22.66 10.02 -3.67
CA GLU A 36 22.09 11.23 -4.25
C GLU A 36 22.54 12.46 -3.46
N TYR A 37 22.40 12.48 -2.13
CA TYR A 37 22.91 13.57 -1.27
C TYR A 37 24.41 13.86 -1.50
N LYS A 38 25.24 12.85 -1.74
CA LYS A 38 26.67 13.04 -2.07
C LYS A 38 26.93 13.80 -3.37
N LYS A 39 26.03 13.72 -4.35
CA LYS A 39 26.17 14.42 -5.64
C LYS A 39 25.83 15.91 -5.53
N TRP A 40 25.22 16.34 -4.42
CA TRP A 40 24.77 17.70 -4.28
C TRP A 40 25.91 18.55 -3.71
N PRO A 41 26.29 19.65 -4.37
CA PRO A 41 27.30 20.55 -3.82
C PRO A 41 26.76 21.11 -2.50
N VAL A 42 27.51 20.88 -1.42
CA VAL A 42 27.20 21.32 -0.06
C VAL A 42 27.24 22.85 0.00
N LYS A 43 26.18 23.51 -0.47
CA LYS A 43 26.00 24.95 -0.39
C LYS A 43 24.59 25.26 0.10
N VAL A 44 24.23 24.79 1.30
CA VAL A 44 23.69 25.53 2.46
C VAL A 44 23.17 24.52 3.49
N PRO A 45 23.45 24.65 4.80
CA PRO A 45 23.06 23.66 5.81
C PRO A 45 21.54 23.60 6.13
N TRP A 46 20.77 24.58 5.65
CA TRP A 46 19.41 24.85 6.14
C TRP A 46 18.33 24.84 5.07
N ASN A 47 18.69 24.66 3.79
CA ASN A 47 17.69 24.65 2.74
C ASN A 47 17.22 23.20 2.52
N PRO A 48 15.95 22.86 2.82
CA PRO A 48 15.42 21.53 2.54
C PRO A 48 15.50 21.30 1.04
N VAL A 49 16.46 20.50 0.63
CA VAL A 49 16.63 20.11 -0.76
C VAL A 49 15.36 19.36 -1.18
N PRO A 50 14.61 19.84 -2.18
CA PRO A 50 13.45 19.13 -2.67
C PRO A 50 13.95 17.88 -3.38
N VAL A 51 13.90 16.75 -2.68
CA VAL A 51 14.03 15.44 -3.28
C VAL A 51 12.97 15.35 -4.38
N LYS A 52 13.41 15.34 -5.65
CA LYS A 52 12.52 15.07 -6.77
C LYS A 52 12.53 13.56 -7.00
N PRO A 53 11.59 12.79 -6.41
CA PRO A 53 11.52 11.37 -6.69
C PRO A 53 11.38 11.18 -8.20
N GLY A 54 12.14 10.23 -8.76
CA GLY A 54 12.07 9.92 -10.18
C GLY A 54 10.64 9.63 -10.65
N GLY A 55 10.36 9.82 -11.94
CA GLY A 55 9.00 9.71 -12.50
C GLY A 55 8.26 8.43 -12.09
N PHE A 56 8.98 7.31 -11.99
CA PHE A 56 8.43 6.03 -11.52
C PHE A 56 7.85 6.08 -10.10
N ALA A 57 8.58 6.64 -9.13
CA ALA A 57 8.11 6.72 -7.74
C ALA A 57 6.93 7.68 -7.60
N ARG A 58 6.91 8.76 -8.40
CA ARG A 58 5.74 9.65 -8.49
C ARG A 58 4.52 8.92 -9.03
N THR A 59 4.65 8.19 -10.16
CA THR A 59 3.55 7.42 -10.73
C THR A 59 3.02 6.36 -9.76
N MET A 60 3.91 5.59 -9.13
CA MET A 60 3.53 4.57 -8.15
C MET A 60 2.85 5.18 -6.92
N SER A 61 3.28 6.35 -6.46
CA SER A 61 2.59 7.05 -5.38
C SER A 61 1.17 7.46 -5.76
N ILE A 62 0.97 7.98 -6.98
CA ILE A 62 -0.36 8.36 -7.48
C ILE A 62 -1.26 7.13 -7.55
N ILE A 63 -0.77 6.04 -8.15
CA ILE A 63 -1.50 4.76 -8.23
C ILE A 63 -1.88 4.28 -6.83
N SER A 64 -0.92 4.25 -5.90
CA SER A 64 -1.14 3.77 -4.54
C SER A 64 -2.19 4.59 -3.78
N ARG A 65 -2.14 5.92 -3.94
CA ARG A 65 -3.13 6.84 -3.34
C ARG A 65 -4.51 6.61 -3.92
N SER A 66 -4.64 6.55 -5.24
CA SER A 66 -5.93 6.31 -5.90
C SER A 66 -6.54 4.97 -5.49
N LEU A 67 -5.72 3.91 -5.39
CA LEU A 67 -6.17 2.59 -4.95
C LEU A 67 -6.61 2.59 -3.48
N LEU A 68 -5.87 3.24 -2.58
CA LEU A 68 -6.26 3.36 -1.18
C LEU A 68 -7.51 4.22 -1.00
N ALA A 69 -7.63 5.32 -1.73
CA ALA A 69 -8.82 6.17 -1.71
C ALA A 69 -10.06 5.41 -2.17
N ALA A 70 -9.97 4.70 -3.31
CA ALA A 70 -11.06 3.88 -3.83
C ALA A 70 -11.44 2.76 -2.86
N THR A 71 -10.44 2.06 -2.29
CA THR A 71 -10.66 0.98 -1.31
C THR A 71 -11.31 1.51 -0.02
N GLY A 72 -10.85 2.67 0.47
CA GLY A 72 -11.37 3.31 1.67
C GLY A 72 -12.81 3.78 1.50
N LEU A 73 -13.11 4.43 0.37
CA LEU A 73 -14.48 4.82 0.01
C LEU A 73 -15.40 3.61 -0.14
N ALA A 74 -14.92 2.53 -0.77
CA ALA A 74 -15.70 1.29 -0.89
C ALA A 74 -16.02 0.68 0.49
N LEU A 75 -15.04 0.62 1.39
CA LEU A 75 -15.25 0.14 2.77
C LEU A 75 -16.22 1.00 3.56
N ALA A 76 -16.10 2.34 3.46
CA ALA A 76 -17.03 3.25 4.11
C ALA A 76 -18.46 3.07 3.58
N THR A 77 -18.59 2.89 2.27
CA THR A 77 -19.89 2.66 1.61
C THR A 77 -20.52 1.34 2.06
N ILE A 78 -19.76 0.25 2.13
CA ILE A 78 -20.22 -1.05 2.66
C ILE A 78 -20.65 -0.93 4.13
N GLY A 79 -19.93 -0.15 4.93
CA GLY A 79 -20.26 0.07 6.34
C GLY A 79 -21.56 0.88 6.54
N LEU A 80 -21.82 1.84 5.66
CA LEU A 80 -22.99 2.73 5.71
C LEU A 80 -24.24 2.07 5.12
N ILE A 81 -24.11 1.36 4.00
CA ILE A 81 -25.23 0.78 3.24
C ILE A 81 -25.39 -0.70 3.63
N PRO A 82 -26.48 -1.08 4.31
CA PRO A 82 -26.78 -2.48 4.59
C PRO A 82 -26.90 -3.29 3.30
N GLU A 83 -26.49 -4.56 3.35
CA GLU A 83 -26.54 -5.48 2.21
C GLU A 83 -27.95 -5.61 1.61
N ASP A 84 -28.98 -5.54 2.46
CA ASP A 84 -30.39 -5.72 2.07
C ASP A 84 -31.01 -4.52 1.36
N PHE A 85 -30.35 -3.35 1.36
CA PHE A 85 -30.97 -2.12 0.84
C PHE A 85 -30.84 -2.03 -0.69
N ILE A 86 -29.64 -2.28 -1.23
CA ILE A 86 -29.35 -2.26 -2.67
C ILE A 86 -28.31 -3.35 -2.98
N PRO A 87 -28.75 -4.60 -3.26
CA PRO A 87 -27.85 -5.75 -3.42
C PRO A 87 -26.81 -5.56 -4.54
N ASP A 88 -27.22 -4.97 -5.67
CA ASP A 88 -26.34 -4.75 -6.82
C ASP A 88 -25.23 -3.72 -6.51
N LEU A 89 -25.56 -2.67 -5.77
CA LEU A 89 -24.58 -1.69 -5.32
C LEU A 89 -23.60 -2.34 -4.35
N HIS A 90 -24.10 -3.09 -3.37
CA HIS A 90 -23.26 -3.79 -2.40
C HIS A 90 -22.25 -4.72 -3.10
N ARG A 91 -22.72 -5.52 -4.07
CA ARG A 91 -21.86 -6.40 -4.88
C ARG A 91 -20.78 -5.62 -5.62
N ASN A 92 -21.15 -4.55 -6.32
CA ASN A 92 -20.19 -3.74 -7.09
C ASN A 92 -19.12 -3.11 -6.18
N VAL A 93 -19.53 -2.60 -5.01
CA VAL A 93 -18.59 -1.97 -4.06
C VAL A 93 -17.64 -3.01 -3.44
N VAL A 94 -18.14 -4.21 -3.14
CA VAL A 94 -17.30 -5.34 -2.68
C VAL A 94 -16.25 -5.73 -3.72
N VAL A 95 -16.62 -5.76 -5.00
CA VAL A 95 -15.69 -6.03 -6.11
C VAL A 95 -14.62 -4.94 -6.19
N VAL A 96 -15.02 -3.66 -6.18
CA VAL A 96 -14.09 -2.52 -6.22
C VAL A 96 -13.10 -2.56 -5.05
N ARG A 97 -13.59 -2.85 -3.84
CA ARG A 97 -12.76 -3.03 -2.64
C ARG A 97 -11.71 -4.12 -2.86
N GLY A 98 -12.11 -5.29 -3.35
CA GLY A 98 -11.19 -6.41 -3.55
C GLY A 98 -10.11 -6.14 -4.57
N PHE A 99 -10.49 -5.59 -5.74
CA PHE A 99 -9.52 -5.17 -6.75
C PHE A 99 -8.57 -4.09 -6.22
N GLY A 100 -9.09 -3.11 -5.48
CA GLY A 100 -8.29 -2.07 -4.86
C GLY A 100 -7.20 -2.61 -3.93
N MET A 101 -7.56 -3.54 -3.04
CA MET A 101 -6.63 -4.20 -2.12
C MET A 101 -5.54 -4.99 -2.86
N CYS A 102 -5.93 -5.81 -3.83
CA CYS A 102 -4.99 -6.64 -4.60
C CYS A 102 -4.04 -5.81 -5.46
N LEU A 103 -4.56 -4.83 -6.19
CA LEU A 103 -3.75 -3.95 -7.02
C LEU A 103 -2.81 -3.10 -6.16
N TRP A 104 -3.25 -2.70 -4.96
CA TRP A 104 -2.40 -1.96 -4.05
C TRP A 104 -1.21 -2.81 -3.58
N LEU A 105 -1.44 -4.06 -3.15
CA LEU A 105 -0.37 -5.00 -2.80
C LEU A 105 0.58 -5.26 -3.97
N ALA A 106 0.04 -5.43 -5.18
CA ALA A 106 0.84 -5.59 -6.39
C ALA A 106 1.71 -4.36 -6.67
N SER A 107 1.13 -3.16 -6.57
CA SER A 107 1.84 -1.89 -6.79
C SER A 107 2.99 -1.72 -5.79
N MET A 108 2.80 -2.15 -4.54
CA MET A 108 3.84 -2.17 -3.52
C MET A 108 4.92 -3.19 -3.84
N GLY A 109 4.56 -4.41 -4.24
CA GLY A 109 5.52 -5.42 -4.70
C GLY A 109 6.38 -4.92 -5.86
N VAL A 110 5.78 -4.21 -6.82
CA VAL A 110 6.46 -3.59 -7.97
C VAL A 110 7.36 -2.43 -7.53
N LEU A 111 6.87 -1.52 -6.67
CA LEU A 111 7.64 -0.39 -6.15
C LEU A 111 8.92 -0.86 -5.44
N TRP A 112 8.81 -1.99 -4.73
CA TRP A 112 9.92 -2.58 -4.00
C TRP A 112 10.69 -3.64 -4.77
N PHE A 113 10.29 -3.96 -6.01
CA PHE A 113 10.91 -5.00 -6.84
C PHE A 113 12.40 -4.73 -7.01
N LYS A 114 13.25 -5.73 -6.74
CA LYS A 114 14.72 -5.61 -6.67
C LYS A 114 15.27 -4.71 -5.54
N ARG A 115 14.43 -4.20 -4.63
CA ARG A 115 14.81 -3.26 -3.56
C ARG A 115 14.55 -3.76 -2.15
N THR A 116 13.84 -4.85 -1.91
CA THR A 116 13.78 -5.46 -0.55
C THR A 116 13.46 -6.95 -0.63
N TYR A 117 13.82 -7.70 0.40
CA TYR A 117 13.39 -9.10 0.52
C TYR A 117 11.87 -9.21 0.74
N TRP A 118 11.24 -8.13 1.25
CA TRP A 118 9.79 -8.03 1.44
C TRP A 118 8.97 -8.09 0.14
N VAL A 119 9.60 -7.98 -1.03
CA VAL A 119 8.92 -8.14 -2.34
C VAL A 119 8.21 -9.49 -2.44
N ILE A 120 8.87 -10.56 -1.96
CA ILE A 120 8.30 -11.90 -2.00
C ILE A 120 7.02 -11.94 -1.16
N ALA A 121 7.03 -11.29 0.01
CA ALA A 121 5.85 -11.18 0.86
C ALA A 121 4.71 -10.42 0.16
N PHE A 122 4.98 -9.27 -0.47
CA PHE A 122 3.94 -8.53 -1.22
C PHE A 122 3.37 -9.32 -2.40
N ILE A 123 4.21 -10.04 -3.15
CA ILE A 123 3.75 -10.91 -4.23
C ILE A 123 2.87 -12.02 -3.67
N LEU A 124 3.31 -12.68 -2.60
CA LEU A 124 2.55 -13.75 -1.94
C LEU A 124 1.22 -13.25 -1.39
N PHE A 125 1.20 -12.08 -0.74
CA PHE A 125 -0.03 -11.44 -0.28
C PHE A 125 -0.96 -11.07 -1.43
N THR A 126 -0.43 -10.60 -2.55
CA THR A 126 -1.20 -10.32 -3.76
C THR A 126 -1.86 -11.59 -4.30
N VAL A 127 -1.10 -12.69 -4.37
CA VAL A 127 -1.61 -13.99 -4.85
C VAL A 127 -2.69 -14.53 -3.91
N ILE A 128 -2.45 -14.52 -2.59
CA ILE A 128 -3.43 -14.99 -1.61
C ILE A 128 -4.70 -14.15 -1.68
N ALA A 129 -4.56 -12.82 -1.71
CA ALA A 129 -5.72 -11.93 -1.76
C ALA A 129 -6.48 -12.05 -3.09
N GLY A 130 -5.77 -12.19 -4.21
CA GLY A 130 -6.36 -12.40 -5.53
C GLY A 130 -7.09 -13.73 -5.61
N ALA A 131 -6.49 -14.82 -5.13
CA ALA A 131 -7.13 -16.14 -5.07
C ALA A 131 -8.38 -16.12 -4.18
N GLY A 132 -8.31 -15.48 -3.01
CA GLY A 132 -9.46 -15.26 -2.13
C GLY A 132 -10.58 -14.47 -2.82
N GLY A 133 -10.23 -13.38 -3.52
CA GLY A 133 -11.19 -12.58 -4.28
C GLY A 133 -11.85 -13.37 -5.42
N ILE A 134 -11.09 -14.15 -6.17
CA ILE A 134 -11.62 -14.99 -7.25
C ILE A 134 -12.56 -16.06 -6.67
N ALA A 135 -12.12 -16.78 -5.64
CA ALA A 135 -12.94 -17.79 -4.97
C ALA A 135 -14.24 -17.19 -4.41
N MET A 136 -14.17 -16.00 -3.80
CA MET A 136 -15.35 -15.29 -3.31
C MET A 136 -16.36 -14.94 -4.43
N LEU A 137 -15.90 -14.69 -5.65
CA LEU A 137 -16.76 -14.34 -6.79
C LEU A 137 -17.33 -15.56 -7.50
N THR A 138 -16.62 -16.68 -7.51
CA THR A 138 -17.03 -17.90 -8.22
C THR A 138 -17.81 -18.87 -7.33
N THR A 139 -17.63 -18.82 -6.01
CA THR A 139 -18.30 -19.71 -5.07
C THR A 139 -19.72 -19.24 -4.75
N SER A 140 -20.71 -20.07 -5.06
CA SER A 140 -22.11 -19.92 -4.65
C SER A 140 -22.43 -20.64 -3.32
N GLU A 141 -21.42 -21.18 -2.64
CA GLU A 141 -21.58 -21.98 -1.42
C GLU A 141 -21.91 -21.14 -0.17
N SER A 142 -22.14 -21.85 0.94
CA SER A 142 -22.59 -21.32 2.23
C SER A 142 -21.86 -20.04 2.69
N ILE A 143 -22.60 -19.22 3.46
CA ILE A 143 -22.15 -17.94 4.03
C ILE A 143 -20.80 -18.06 4.77
N GLN A 144 -20.54 -19.21 5.41
CA GLN A 144 -19.31 -19.45 6.16
C GLN A 144 -18.07 -19.53 5.26
N ILE A 145 -18.16 -20.22 4.12
CA ILE A 145 -17.05 -20.40 3.18
C ILE A 145 -16.74 -19.07 2.49
N ARG A 146 -17.78 -18.30 2.14
CA ARG A 146 -17.62 -16.94 1.59
C ARG A 146 -16.90 -16.00 2.54
N GLY A 147 -17.21 -16.07 3.85
CA GLY A 147 -16.52 -15.30 4.88
C GLY A 147 -15.04 -15.68 5.06
N LEU A 148 -14.67 -16.94 4.81
CA LEU A 148 -13.27 -17.38 4.82
C LEU A 148 -12.48 -16.71 3.69
N PHE A 149 -13.01 -16.70 2.47
CA PHE A 149 -12.37 -16.08 1.32
C PHE A 149 -12.24 -14.56 1.46
N GLU A 150 -13.25 -13.91 2.06
CA GLU A 150 -13.16 -12.50 2.37
C GLU A 150 -12.00 -12.18 3.33
N ARG A 151 -11.81 -12.99 4.38
CA ARG A 151 -10.68 -12.84 5.31
C ARG A 151 -9.34 -13.11 4.63
N ALA A 152 -9.28 -14.10 3.75
CA ALA A 152 -8.08 -14.39 2.95
C ALA A 152 -7.69 -13.23 2.03
N MET A 153 -8.65 -12.38 1.64
CA MET A 153 -8.37 -11.14 0.91
C MET A 153 -7.95 -9.99 1.83
N ILE A 154 -8.64 -9.80 2.95
CA ILE A 154 -8.45 -8.64 3.84
C ILE A 154 -7.17 -8.76 4.67
N TYR A 155 -6.85 -9.93 5.22
CA TYR A 155 -5.71 -10.07 6.14
C TYR A 155 -4.35 -9.81 5.47
N PRO A 156 -4.05 -10.33 4.27
CA PRO A 156 -2.79 -9.99 3.58
C PRO A 156 -2.67 -8.49 3.29
N PHE A 157 -3.79 -7.82 2.99
CA PHE A 157 -3.81 -6.38 2.77
C PHE A 157 -3.45 -5.59 4.05
N ILE A 158 -4.05 -5.96 5.20
CA ILE A 158 -3.73 -5.34 6.50
C ILE A 158 -2.26 -5.57 6.87
N ILE A 159 -1.76 -6.79 6.71
CA ILE A 159 -0.36 -7.13 6.99
C ILE A 159 0.57 -6.33 6.06
N GLY A 160 0.22 -6.22 4.78
CA GLY A 160 0.93 -5.39 3.81
C GLY A 160 1.02 -3.93 4.25
N LEU A 161 -0.10 -3.32 4.67
CA LEU A 161 -0.13 -1.96 5.22
C LEU A 161 0.77 -1.81 6.45
N ALA A 162 0.74 -2.76 7.38
CA ALA A 162 1.57 -2.74 8.57
C ALA A 162 3.07 -2.78 8.21
N ILE A 163 3.47 -3.61 7.25
CA ILE A 163 4.86 -3.68 6.77
C ILE A 163 5.26 -2.35 6.12
N VAL A 164 4.40 -1.77 5.28
CA VAL A 164 4.67 -0.45 4.67
C VAL A 164 4.85 0.62 5.74
N GLY A 165 3.95 0.68 6.73
CA GLY A 165 4.03 1.62 7.84
C GLY A 165 5.34 1.47 8.64
N PHE A 166 5.72 0.22 8.94
CA PHE A 166 6.99 -0.08 9.60
C PHE A 166 8.20 0.37 8.77
N MET A 167 8.22 0.08 7.48
CA MET A 167 9.31 0.48 6.57
C MET A 167 9.44 2.00 6.46
N ILE A 168 8.32 2.72 6.40
CA ILE A 168 8.30 4.18 6.41
C ILE A 168 8.87 4.72 7.73
N ALA A 169 8.40 4.19 8.87
CA ALA A 169 8.85 4.64 10.19
C ALA A 169 10.36 4.42 10.39
N VAL A 170 10.87 3.23 10.03
CA VAL A 170 12.30 2.92 10.09
C VAL A 170 13.10 3.79 9.13
N GLY A 171 12.61 4.02 7.91
CA GLY A 171 13.23 4.90 6.92
C GLY A 171 13.39 6.33 7.43
N ALA A 172 12.30 6.92 7.92
CA ALA A 172 12.28 8.27 8.48
C ALA A 172 13.17 8.41 9.73
N HIS A 173 13.17 7.40 10.61
CA HIS A 173 14.04 7.38 11.79
C HIS A 173 15.54 7.37 11.41
N ASN A 174 15.90 6.55 10.43
CA ASN A 174 17.29 6.46 9.94
C ASN A 174 17.73 7.73 9.21
N GLU A 175 16.83 8.37 8.47
CA GLU A 175 17.07 9.68 7.84
C GLU A 175 17.34 10.75 8.89
N ARG A 176 16.45 10.88 9.88
CA ARG A 176 16.59 11.86 10.96
C ARG A 176 17.89 11.70 11.72
N ASN A 177 18.33 10.47 11.96
CA ASN A 177 19.56 10.17 12.69
C ASN A 177 20.82 10.18 11.82
N ARG A 178 20.71 10.53 10.52
CA ARG A 178 21.81 10.46 9.53
C ARG A 178 22.50 9.09 9.49
N ARG A 179 21.77 8.03 9.84
CA ARG A 179 22.26 6.64 9.89
C ARG A 179 22.09 5.90 8.57
N MET A 180 21.74 6.61 7.49
CA MET A 180 21.68 6.00 6.16
C MET A 180 23.06 5.49 5.76
N ARG A 181 23.19 4.17 5.65
CA ARG A 181 24.37 3.55 5.06
C ARG A 181 24.13 3.37 3.56
N PRO A 182 25.12 3.68 2.70
CA PRO A 182 25.02 3.35 1.28
C PRO A 182 24.72 1.87 1.15
N ARG A 183 23.76 1.54 0.29
CA ARG A 183 23.38 0.15 0.12
C ARG A 183 24.51 -0.56 -0.63
N PRO A 184 25.00 -1.73 -0.16
CA PRO A 184 25.97 -2.48 -0.92
C PRO A 184 25.40 -2.78 -2.31
N LYS A 185 26.22 -2.61 -3.36
CA LYS A 185 25.85 -3.00 -4.72
C LYS A 185 25.43 -4.47 -4.67
N ARG A 186 24.19 -4.75 -5.09
CA ARG A 186 23.73 -6.13 -5.20
C ARG A 186 24.54 -6.82 -6.30
N PRO A 187 24.92 -8.09 -6.14
CA PRO A 187 25.81 -8.80 -7.08
C PRO A 187 25.24 -9.00 -8.49
N TRP A 188 23.98 -8.61 -8.72
CA TRP A 188 23.25 -8.80 -9.98
C TRP A 188 23.11 -7.50 -10.81
N ARG A 189 24.06 -6.58 -10.72
CA ARG A 189 24.10 -5.33 -11.49
C ARG A 189 25.35 -5.26 -12.35
#